data_AF-A0A522XM71-F1
#
_entry.id   AF-A0A522XM71-F1
#
_cell.length_a   1.000
_cell.length_b   1.000
_cell.length_c   1.000
_cell.angle_alpha   90.00
_cell.angle_beta   90.00
_cell.angle_gamma   90.00
#
_symmetry.space_group_name_H-M   'P 1'
#
loop_
_entity.id
_entity.type
_entity.pdbx_description
1 polymer ?
#
loop_
_entity_poly.entity_id
_entity_poly.type
_entity_poly.pdbx_seq_one_letter_code
_entity_poly.pdbx_strand_id
1 'polypeptide(L)' 'SALSRLDEYAADAYAAKQTAAKDLVAALVKLYRDNAATLTPDPLYSLFHDSHPPASQRIARLQSL' A
#
# COMPACT_ATOMS: atom_id res chain seq x y z
N SER A 1 7.80 6.52 -8.87
CA SER A 1 8.44 7.83 -8.60
C SER A 1 7.96 8.41 -7.27
N ALA A 2 8.73 9.28 -6.60
CA ALA A 2 8.37 9.82 -5.28
C ALA A 2 7.04 10.60 -5.24
N LEU A 3 6.68 11.31 -6.31
CA LEU A 3 5.37 11.96 -6.44
C LEU A 3 4.21 10.95 -6.38
N SER A 4 4.32 9.83 -7.09
CA SER A 4 3.30 8.77 -7.09
C SER A 4 3.08 8.15 -5.70
N ARG A 5 4.10 8.16 -4.82
CA ARG A 5 3.94 7.66 -3.45
C ARG A 5 3.11 8.58 -2.56
N LEU A 6 3.19 9.90 -2.76
CA LEU A 6 2.37 10.86 -2.02
C LEU A 6 0.89 10.76 -2.43
N ASP A 7 0.65 10.59 -3.73
CA ASP A 7 -0.71 10.42 -4.27
C ASP A 7 -1.37 9.14 -3.74
N GLU A 8 -0.62 8.04 -3.64
CA GLU A 8 -1.11 6.78 -3.02
C GLU A 8 -1.52 6.98 -1.55
N TYR A 9 -0.74 7.73 -0.76
CA TYR A 9 -1.11 7.99 0.62
C TYR A 9 -2.33 8.91 0.75
N ALA A 10 -2.47 9.89 -0.15
CA ALA A 10 -3.67 10.73 -0.19
C ALA A 10 -4.91 9.91 -0.58
N ALA A 11 -4.77 8.99 -1.53
CA ALA A 11 -5.82 8.06 -1.93
C ALA A 11 -6.22 7.12 -0.78
N ASP A 12 -5.25 6.54 -0.07
CA ASP A 12 -5.50 5.68 1.09
C ASP A 12 -6.25 6.44 2.20
N ALA A 13 -5.85 7.68 2.48
CA ALA A 13 -6.53 8.53 3.46
C ALA A 13 -7.94 8.93 3.03
N TYR A 14 -8.17 9.14 1.73
CA TYR A 14 -9.52 9.36 1.20
C TYR A 14 -10.38 8.10 1.34
N ALA A 15 -9.86 6.94 0.96
CA ALA A 15 -10.59 5.68 1.02
C ALA A 15 -10.92 5.27 2.46
N ALA A 16 -10.03 5.54 3.42
CA ALA A 16 -10.28 5.32 4.85
C ALA A 16 -11.39 6.23 5.43
N LYS A 17 -11.71 7.35 4.77
CA LYS A 17 -12.87 8.18 5.14
C LYS A 17 -14.18 7.66 4.56
N GLN A 18 -14.12 6.95 3.43
CA GLN A 18 -15.30 6.45 2.72
C GLN A 18 -15.67 5.01 3.11
N THR A 19 -14.72 4.26 3.65
CA THR A 19 -14.87 2.83 3.97
C THR A 19 -14.14 2.51 5.27
N ALA A 20 -14.49 1.39 5.91
CA ALA A 20 -13.80 0.99 7.13
C ALA A 20 -12.35 0.60 6.81
N ALA A 21 -11.38 1.17 7.53
CA ALA A 21 -9.94 0.93 7.31
C ALA A 21 -9.57 -0.57 7.31
N LYS A 22 -10.26 -1.39 8.10
CA LYS A 22 -10.11 -2.85 8.15
C LYS A 22 -10.36 -3.53 6.79
N ASP A 23 -11.35 -3.04 6.04
CA ASP A 23 -11.74 -3.61 4.74
C ASP A 23 -10.71 -3.21 3.68
N LEU A 24 -10.16 -2.00 3.81
CA LEU A 24 -9.04 -1.53 2.98
C LEU A 24 -7.79 -2.38 3.18
N VAL A 25 -7.44 -2.71 4.44
CA VAL A 25 -6.30 -3.59 4.76
C VAL A 25 -6.53 -4.99 4.17
N ALA A 26 -7.73 -5.56 4.32
CA ALA A 26 -8.05 -6.88 3.76
C ALA A 26 -7.94 -6.91 2.23
N ALA A 27 -8.44 -5.87 1.56
CA ALA A 27 -8.34 -5.71 0.11
C ALA A 27 -6.88 -5.60 -0.36
N LEU A 28 -6.04 -4.83 0.34
CA LEU A 28 -4.61 -4.73 0.06
C LEU A 28 -3.93 -6.09 0.21
N VAL A 29 -4.11 -6.79 1.35
CA VAL A 29 -3.51 -8.11 1.57
C VAL A 29 -3.90 -9.10 0.47
N LYS A 30 -5.18 -9.10 0.07
CA LYS A 30 -5.66 -9.95 -1.03
C LYS A 30 -5.00 -9.59 -2.36
N LEU A 31 -4.96 -8.30 -2.71
CA LEU A 31 -4.37 -7.83 -3.95
C LEU A 31 -2.88 -8.17 -4.07
N TYR A 32 -2.11 -8.05 -2.98
CA TYR A 32 -0.70 -8.44 -2.98
C TYR A 32 -0.52 -9.96 -3.07
N ARG A 33 -1.38 -10.74 -2.43
CA ARG A 33 -1.38 -12.21 -2.56
C ARG A 33 -1.68 -12.64 -4.00
N ASP A 34 -2.72 -12.06 -4.61
CA ASP A 34 -3.22 -12.43 -5.93
C ASP A 34 -2.24 -12.01 -7.04
N ASN A 35 -1.51 -10.90 -6.86
CA ASN A 35 -0.52 -10.42 -7.83
C ASN A 35 0.83 -11.14 -7.77
N ALA A 36 1.01 -12.13 -6.87
CA ALA A 36 2.31 -12.75 -6.58
C ALA A 36 3.44 -11.73 -6.30
N ALA A 37 3.06 -10.50 -5.95
CA ALA A 37 3.99 -9.46 -5.55
C ALA A 37 4.48 -9.81 -4.15
N THR A 38 5.78 -10.09 -4.03
CA THR A 38 6.41 -10.47 -2.77
C THR A 38 6.10 -9.41 -1.70
N LEU A 39 5.55 -9.83 -0.55
CA LEU A 39 5.32 -8.98 0.62
C LEU A 39 6.61 -8.43 1.26
N THR A 40 7.75 -8.99 0.84
CA THR A 40 9.12 -8.61 1.20
C THR A 40 9.93 -8.42 -0.09
N PRO A 41 9.63 -7.41 -0.93
CA PRO A 41 10.56 -7.09 -2.00
C PRO A 41 11.83 -6.56 -1.33
N ASP A 42 13.00 -7.01 -1.81
CA ASP A 42 14.28 -6.49 -1.31
C ASP A 42 14.25 -4.95 -1.42
N PRO A 43 14.66 -4.20 -0.37
CA PRO A 43 14.52 -2.74 -0.34
C PRO A 43 15.09 -2.04 -1.57
N LEU A 44 16.15 -2.61 -2.17
CA LEU A 44 16.81 -2.07 -3.35
C LEU A 44 16.03 -2.36 -4.65
N TYR A 45 15.32 -3.49 -4.72
CA TYR A 45 14.48 -3.86 -5.87
C TYR A 45 13.17 -3.05 -5.88
N SER A 46 12.53 -2.88 -4.72
CA SER A 46 11.30 -2.09 -4.57
C SER A 46 11.52 -0.60 -4.86
N LEU A 47 12.70 -0.04 -4.52
CA LEU A 47 13.00 1.38 -4.77
C LEU A 47 13.00 1.75 -6.26
N PHE A 48 13.35 0.79 -7.13
CA PHE A 48 13.53 0.98 -8.56
C PHE A 48 12.38 0.41 -9.42
N HIS A 49 11.76 -0.70 -9.02
CA HIS A 49 10.71 -1.36 -9.81
C HIS A 49 9.29 -1.09 -9.31
N ASP A 50 9.08 -0.80 -8.02
CA ASP A 50 7.74 -0.48 -7.53
C ASP A 50 7.46 1.02 -7.68
N SER A 51 6.56 1.34 -8.61
CA SER A 51 6.03 2.70 -8.75
C SER A 51 5.29 3.19 -7.50
N HIS A 52 4.83 2.25 -6.66
CA HIS A 52 3.98 2.45 -5.48
C HIS A 52 4.73 2.06 -4.19
N PRO A 53 4.34 2.62 -3.01
CA PRO A 53 4.91 2.18 -1.75
C PRO A 53 4.54 0.71 -1.45
N PRO A 54 5.40 -0.04 -0.75
CA PRO A 54 5.16 -1.45 -0.45
C PRO A 54 3.91 -1.61 0.45
N ALA A 55 3.23 -2.75 0.29
CA ALA A 55 1.99 -3.09 1.00
C ALA A 55 2.06 -2.83 2.50
N SER A 56 3.19 -3.24 3.11
CA SER A 56 3.43 -3.15 4.54
C SER A 56 3.41 -1.70 5.04
N GLN A 57 3.95 -0.75 4.29
CA GLN A 57 3.93 0.67 4.65
C GLN A 57 2.51 1.25 4.58
N ARG A 58 1.73 0.87 3.56
CA ARG A 58 0.34 1.29 3.41
C ARG A 58 -0.55 0.73 4.52
N ILE A 59 -0.41 -0.56 4.83
CA ILE A 59 -1.14 -1.24 5.91
C ILE A 59 -0.80 -0.63 7.26
N ALA A 60 0.49 -0.42 7.56
CA ALA A 60 0.91 0.17 8.83
C ALA A 60 0.31 1.58 9.03
N ARG A 61 0.21 2.38 7.95
CA ARG A 61 -0.40 3.69 8.02
C ARG A 61 -1.92 3.62 8.24
N LEU A 62 -2.63 2.74 7.54
CA LEU A 62 -4.06 2.52 7.74
C LEU A 62 -4.41 2.00 9.14
N GLN A 63 -3.53 1.20 9.75
CA GLN A 63 -3.68 0.74 11.13
C GLN A 63 -3.42 1.82 12.18
N SER A 64 -2.75 2.92 11.81
CA SER A 64 -2.44 4.05 12.68
C SER A 64 -3.48 5.18 12.61
N LEU A 65 -4.49 5.07 11.74
CA LEU A 65 -5.63 5.99 11.63
C LEU A 65 -6.75 5.60 12.59
#